data_AF-A0A359BF01-F1
#
_entry.id   AF-A0A359BF01-F1
#
_cell.length_a   1.000
_cell.length_b   1.000
_cell.length_c   1.000
_cell.angle_alpha   90.00
_cell.angle_beta   90.00
_cell.angle_gamma   90.00
#
_symmetry.space_group_name_H-M   'P 1'
#
loop_
_entity.id
_entity.type
_entity.pdbx_description
1 polymer ?
#
loop_
_entity_poly.entity_id
_entity_poly.type
_entity_poly.pdbx_seq_one_letter_code
_entity_poly.pdbx_strand_id
1 'polypeptide(L)' 'GRLVGDVDFEDVSTVAGAITPVPGGIGPMTIACLLANTLEAAKRTVS' A
#
# COMPACT_ATOMS: atom_id res chain seq x y z
N GLY A 1 18.82 -1.15 -11.48
CA GLY A 1 18.65 -0.14 -10.42
C GLY A 1 17.91 -0.77 -9.26
N ARG A 2 18.24 -0.39 -8.02
CA ARG A 2 17.48 -0.79 -6.83
C ARG A 2 16.19 0.05 -6.79
N LEU A 3 15.05 -0.58 -6.49
CA LEU A 3 13.82 0.15 -6.23
C LEU A 3 13.86 0.67 -4.79
N VAL A 4 13.71 1.98 -4.63
CA VAL A 4 13.77 2.70 -3.34
C VAL A 4 12.53 3.56 -3.18
N GLY A 5 12.10 3.77 -1.94
CA GLY A 5 10.98 4.65 -1.60
C GLY A 5 11.43 6.10 -1.43
N ASP A 6 10.48 6.96 -1.04
CA ASP A 6 10.70 8.40 -0.90
C ASP A 6 11.43 8.81 0.40
N VAL A 7 11.62 7.86 1.32
CA VAL A 7 12.19 8.10 2.65
C VAL A 7 13.43 7.25 2.88
N ASP A 8 14.37 7.76 3.65
CA ASP A 8 15.46 6.95 4.19
C ASP A 8 14.89 6.01 5.27
N PHE A 9 14.84 4.72 4.94
CA PHE A 9 14.22 3.73 5.80
C PHE A 9 15.01 3.52 7.09
N GLU A 10 16.34 3.57 7.05
CA GLU A 10 17.15 3.30 8.25
C GLU A 10 16.96 4.40 9.29
N ASP A 11 17.13 5.66 8.90
CA ASP A 11 16.96 6.81 9.78
C ASP A 11 15.55 6.87 10.37
N VAL A 12 14.52 6.76 9.50
CA VAL A 12 13.11 6.94 9.90
C VAL A 12 12.60 5.74 10.72
N SER A 13 13.11 4.53 10.52
CA SER A 13 12.70 3.35 11.28
C SER A 13 12.96 3.46 12.79
N THR A 14 13.89 4.31 13.20
CA THR A 14 14.22 4.52 14.62
C THR A 14 13.25 5.45 15.34
N VAL A 15 12.50 6.27 14.60
CA VAL A 15 11.59 7.29 15.13
C VAL A 15 10.12 6.93 14.87
N ALA A 16 9.82 6.29 13.74
CA ALA A 16 8.46 5.96 13.34
C ALA A 16 7.89 4.79 14.15
N GLY A 17 6.67 4.94 14.68
CA GLY A 17 5.95 3.83 15.34
C GLY A 17 5.52 2.71 14.37
N ALA A 18 5.43 3.01 13.08
CA ALA A 18 5.26 2.05 11.99
C ALA A 18 5.80 2.64 10.69
N ILE A 19 6.42 1.80 9.85
CA ILE A 19 6.98 2.20 8.55
C ILE A 19 6.72 1.09 7.53
N THR A 20 6.40 1.48 6.28
CA THR A 20 6.15 0.50 5.21
C THR A 20 7.40 0.29 4.37
N PRO A 21 7.83 -0.97 4.12
CA PRO A 21 9.03 -1.24 3.35
C PRO A 21 8.81 -0.99 1.86
N VAL A 22 9.87 -0.56 1.17
CA VAL A 22 9.92 -0.51 -0.29
C VAL A 22 11.11 -1.32 -0.77
N PRO A 23 10.90 -2.34 -1.63
CA PRO A 23 9.62 -2.80 -2.17
C PRO A 23 8.75 -3.56 -1.13
N GLY A 24 7.44 -3.62 -1.38
CA GLY A 24 6.52 -4.55 -0.68
C GLY A 24 5.42 -3.91 0.17
N GLY A 25 5.43 -2.59 0.38
CA GLY A 25 4.40 -1.90 1.16
C GLY A 25 3.15 -1.54 0.35
N ILE A 26 3.17 -0.35 -0.22
CA ILE A 26 1.97 0.36 -0.69
C ILE A 26 1.41 -0.21 -2.00
N GLY A 27 2.29 -0.70 -2.88
CA GLY A 27 1.91 -1.20 -4.22
C GLY A 27 0.88 -2.33 -4.19
N PRO A 28 1.09 -3.42 -3.43
CA PRO A 28 0.10 -4.48 -3.26
C PRO A 28 -1.24 -3.99 -2.70
N MET A 29 -1.23 -3.04 -1.76
CA MET A 29 -2.45 -2.48 -1.18
C MET A 29 -3.26 -1.67 -2.21
N THR A 30 -2.62 -0.96 -3.14
CA THR A 30 -3.33 -0.26 -4.23
C THR A 30 -4.15 -1.23 -5.08
N ILE A 31 -3.58 -2.39 -5.44
CA ILE A 31 -4.28 -3.43 -6.21
C ILE A 31 -5.43 -4.00 -5.38
N ALA A 32 -5.18 -4.31 -4.11
CA ALA A 32 -6.21 -4.86 -3.22
C ALA A 32 -7.40 -3.90 -3.06
N CYS A 33 -7.14 -2.61 -2.82
CA CYS A 33 -8.18 -1.59 -2.68
C CYS A 33 -8.98 -1.40 -3.97
N LEU A 34 -8.34 -1.43 -5.14
CA LEU A 34 -9.05 -1.38 -6.42
C LEU A 34 -10.04 -2.54 -6.56
N LEU A 35 -9.59 -3.77 -6.26
CA LEU A 35 -10.44 -4.97 -6.33
C LEU A 35 -11.58 -4.91 -5.30
N ALA A 36 -11.29 -4.47 -4.08
CA ALA A 36 -12.29 -4.31 -3.02
C ALA A 36 -13.38 -3.30 -3.43
N ASN A 37 -12.98 -2.14 -3.94
CA ASN A 37 -13.92 -1.11 -4.41
C ASN A 37 -14.76 -1.60 -5.59
N THR A 38 -14.15 -2.34 -6.52
CA THR A 38 -14.86 -2.92 -7.67
C THR A 38 -15.90 -3.96 -7.22
N LEU A 39 -15.53 -4.83 -6.28
CA LEU A 39 -16.44 -5.81 -5.70
C LEU A 39 -17.60 -5.14 -4.97
N GLU A 40 -17.33 -4.10 -4.19
CA GLU A 40 -18.36 -3.36 -3.47
C GLU A 40 -19.32 -2.65 -4.43
N ALA A 41 -18.81 -2.01 -5.48
CA ALA A 41 -19.64 -1.41 -6.53
C ALA A 41 -20.55 -2.45 -7.20
N ALA A 42 -20.01 -3.62 -7.58
CA ALA A 42 -20.78 -4.69 -8.18
C ALA A 42 -21.90 -5.19 -7.25
N LYS A 43 -21.61 -5.36 -5.94
CA LYS A 43 -22.64 -5.75 -4.95
C LYS A 43 -23.77 -4.73 -4.85
N ARG A 44 -23.45 -3.43 -4.84
CA ARG A 44 -24.43 -2.33 -4.78
C ARG A 44 -25.32 -2.26 -6.02
N THR A 45 -24.81 -2.60 -7.21
CA THR A 45 -25.60 -2.59 -8.46
C THR A 45 -26.59 -3.76 -8.56
N VAL A 46 -26.37 -4.85 -7.81
CA VAL A 46 -27.22 -6.06 -7.82
C VAL A 46 -28.23 -6.07 -6.66
N SER A 47 -28.22 -5.03 -5.82
CA SER A 47 -29.14 -4.88 -4.67
C SER A 47 -30.49 -4.28 -5.06
#